data_AF-A0A524I938-F1
#
_entry.id   AF-A0A524I938-F1
#
_cell.length_a   1.000
_cell.length_b   1.000
_cell.length_c   1.000
_cell.angle_alpha   90.00
_cell.angle_beta   90.00
_cell.angle_gamma   90.00
#
_symmetry.space_group_name_H-M   'P 1'
#
loop_
_entity.id
_entity.type
_entity.pdbx_description
1 polymer ?
#
loop_
_entity_poly.entity_id
_entity_poly.type
_entity_poly.pdbx_seq_one_letter_code
_entity_poly.pdbx_strand_id
1 'polypeptide(L)'
;MTRTSRIRPGLAPCLFALAVVAAASPALAGAQERFRRTPPLPAAQPQELKLPPLERITLPNGLSVATAFRPGSPLVTLQLVIRAGEADSPPDRPGVAALTARMIGKGTKLLSASAIDGMVESMGA
;
A
#
# COMPACT_ATOMS: atom_id res chain seq x y z
N MET A 1 2.90 -66.25 22.76
CA MET A 1 2.90 -67.02 21.50
C MET A 1 2.87 -66.02 20.35
N THR A 2 4.05 -65.60 19.88
CA THR A 2 4.71 -66.06 18.63
C THR A 2 4.14 -65.34 17.39
N ARG A 3 4.73 -64.20 16.98
CA ARG A 3 5.89 -64.10 16.05
C ARG A 3 5.53 -64.63 14.67
N THR A 4 5.71 -63.82 13.63
CA THR A 4 6.74 -64.04 12.58
C THR A 4 6.34 -63.38 11.25
N SER A 5 7.05 -62.29 10.97
CA SER A 5 7.36 -61.72 9.66
C SER A 5 7.75 -62.78 8.62
N ARG A 6 7.37 -62.59 7.35
CA ARG A 6 8.14 -63.12 6.22
C ARG A 6 8.39 -62.06 5.16
N ILE A 7 9.57 -61.46 5.30
CA ILE A 7 10.38 -60.89 4.23
C ILE A 7 10.81 -62.04 3.30
N ARG A 8 10.80 -61.81 1.97
CA ARG A 8 11.70 -62.52 1.06
C ARG A 8 12.35 -61.55 0.05
N PRO A 9 13.64 -61.76 -0.31
CA PRO A 9 14.49 -60.83 -1.05
C PRO A 9 14.81 -61.30 -2.49
N GLY A 10 15.44 -60.42 -3.29
CA GLY A 10 16.10 -60.72 -4.58
C GLY A 10 16.36 -59.41 -5.34
N LEU A 11 17.52 -58.72 -5.24
CA LEU A 11 18.87 -59.04 -5.77
C LEU A 11 18.88 -58.97 -7.32
N ALA A 12 18.85 -57.76 -7.90
CA ALA A 12 19.98 -56.99 -8.52
C ALA A 12 20.23 -57.35 -10.02
N PRO A 13 21.16 -56.70 -10.74
CA PRO A 13 21.12 -55.36 -11.35
C PRO A 13 21.36 -55.41 -12.88
N CYS A 14 21.05 -54.37 -13.67
CA CYS A 14 21.60 -54.23 -15.03
C CYS A 14 21.74 -52.76 -15.44
N LEU A 15 22.99 -52.31 -15.54
CA LEU A 15 23.43 -51.12 -16.25
C LEU A 15 22.87 -51.12 -17.68
N PHE A 16 22.30 -50.00 -18.16
CA PHE A 16 22.35 -49.68 -19.58
C PHE A 16 22.41 -48.17 -19.84
N ALA A 17 23.60 -47.76 -20.28
CA ALA A 17 23.92 -46.69 -21.23
C ALA A 17 23.50 -45.24 -20.90
N LEU A 18 24.46 -44.51 -20.32
CA LEU A 18 24.61 -43.07 -20.52
C LEU A 18 25.15 -42.83 -21.94
N ALA A 19 24.34 -42.25 -22.84
CA ALA A 19 24.77 -41.83 -24.18
C ALA A 19 24.56 -40.32 -24.35
N VAL A 20 25.69 -39.65 -24.56
CA VAL A 20 25.97 -38.24 -24.84
C VAL A 20 25.03 -37.61 -25.88
N VAL A 21 24.52 -36.41 -25.59
CA VAL A 21 24.26 -35.37 -26.61
C VAL A 21 24.93 -34.08 -26.14
N ALA A 22 26.21 -33.95 -26.48
CA ALA A 22 26.94 -32.69 -26.48
C ALA A 22 26.73 -32.04 -27.85
N ALA A 23 25.80 -31.10 -27.93
CA ALA A 23 25.73 -30.11 -29.01
C ALA A 23 25.52 -28.74 -28.37
N ALA A 24 26.53 -28.29 -27.63
CA ALA A 24 26.61 -26.94 -27.11
C ALA A 24 26.78 -25.96 -28.28
N SER A 25 25.69 -25.35 -28.71
CA SER A 25 25.76 -24.16 -29.57
C SER A 25 26.52 -23.06 -28.81
N PRO A 26 27.64 -22.51 -29.34
CA PRO A 26 28.42 -21.50 -28.63
C PRO A 26 27.70 -20.14 -28.52
N ALA A 27 26.52 -20.01 -29.14
CA ALA A 27 25.72 -18.80 -29.13
C ALA A 27 25.11 -18.48 -27.75
N LEU A 28 24.77 -19.49 -26.93
CA LEU A 28 24.22 -19.25 -25.58
C LEU A 28 25.30 -18.82 -24.59
N ALA A 29 26.54 -19.29 -24.78
CA ALA A 29 27.68 -18.95 -23.91
C ALA A 29 28.07 -17.48 -24.04
N GLY A 30 28.12 -16.93 -25.26
CA GLY A 30 28.50 -15.53 -25.50
C GLY A 30 27.49 -14.50 -24.95
N ALA A 31 26.20 -14.83 -24.92
CA ALA A 31 25.17 -13.98 -24.32
C ALA A 31 25.34 -13.88 -22.79
N GLN A 32 25.66 -14.99 -22.14
CA GLN A 32 25.88 -15.05 -20.70
C GLN A 32 27.18 -14.35 -20.29
N GLU A 33 28.22 -14.41 -21.13
CA GLU A 33 29.47 -13.66 -20.93
C GLU A 33 29.29 -12.15 -21.04
N ARG A 34 28.51 -11.63 -21.99
CA ARG A 34 28.22 -10.18 -22.08
C ARG A 34 27.53 -9.66 -20.83
N PHE A 35 26.56 -10.41 -20.30
CA PHE A 35 25.85 -10.05 -19.07
C PHE A 35 26.78 -10.04 -17.84
N ARG A 36 27.74 -10.98 -17.75
CA ARG A 36 28.75 -11.00 -16.67
C ARG A 36 29.80 -9.89 -16.78
N ARG A 37 30.03 -9.34 -17.97
CA ARG A 37 31.03 -8.28 -18.22
C ARG A 37 30.53 -6.88 -17.87
N THR A 38 29.24 -6.69 -17.74
CA THR A 38 28.67 -5.41 -17.32
C THR A 38 28.29 -5.51 -15.85
N PRO A 39 29.02 -4.84 -14.94
CA PRO A 39 28.60 -4.75 -13.55
C PRO A 39 27.16 -4.23 -13.50
N PRO A 40 26.30 -4.77 -12.62
CA PRO A 40 24.99 -4.18 -12.40
C PRO A 40 25.18 -2.70 -12.02
N LEU A 41 24.32 -1.84 -12.55
CA LEU A 41 24.30 -0.45 -12.12
C LEU A 41 24.18 -0.42 -10.59
N PRO A 42 24.89 0.48 -9.90
CA PRO A 42 24.72 0.65 -8.46
C PRO A 42 23.24 0.79 -8.13
N ALA A 43 22.80 0.16 -7.04
CA ALA A 43 21.45 0.38 -6.54
C ALA A 43 21.21 1.88 -6.42
N ALA A 44 20.04 2.34 -6.89
CA ALA A 44 19.65 3.74 -6.74
C ALA A 44 19.82 4.15 -5.28
N GLN A 45 20.53 5.24 -5.04
CA GLN A 45 20.72 5.73 -3.69
C GLN A 45 19.34 6.11 -3.12
N PRO A 46 19.04 5.78 -1.86
CA PRO A 46 17.82 6.23 -1.22
C PRO A 46 17.74 7.76 -1.28
N GLN A 47 16.77 8.27 -2.03
CA GLN A 47 16.54 9.71 -2.06
C GLN A 47 15.84 10.12 -0.77
N GLU A 48 16.42 11.10 -0.07
CA GLU A 48 15.83 11.60 1.15
C GLU A 48 14.54 12.38 0.83
N LEU A 49 13.43 11.94 1.42
CA LEU A 49 12.14 12.62 1.27
C LEU A 49 12.17 13.92 2.07
N LYS A 50 12.31 15.05 1.36
CA LYS A 50 12.22 16.39 1.95
C LYS A 50 10.76 16.79 2.14
N LEU A 51 10.22 16.54 3.33
CA LEU A 51 8.90 17.01 3.70
C LEU A 51 8.96 18.47 4.16
N PRO A 52 7.94 19.30 3.83
CA PRO A 52 7.84 20.64 4.36
C PRO A 52 7.68 20.61 5.89
N PRO A 53 8.19 21.63 6.61
CA PRO A 53 8.01 21.72 8.06
C PRO A 53 6.52 21.82 8.40
N LEU A 54 6.11 21.17 9.49
CA LEU A 54 4.77 21.31 10.05
C LEU A 54 4.78 22.29 11.22
N GLU A 55 3.94 23.31 11.13
CA GLU A 55 3.59 24.17 12.25
C GLU A 55 2.34 23.61 12.94
N ARG A 56 2.34 23.56 14.28
CA ARG A 56 1.22 23.06 15.07
C ARG A 56 0.83 24.05 16.14
N ILE A 57 -0.46 24.35 16.23
CA ILE A 57 -1.04 25.15 17.30
C ILE A 57 -2.22 24.41 17.92
N THR A 58 -2.41 24.58 19.22
CA THR A 58 -3.62 24.12 19.92
C THR A 58 -4.43 25.35 20.32
N LEU A 59 -5.67 25.41 19.85
CA LEU A 59 -6.58 26.51 20.16
C LEU A 59 -7.11 26.39 21.60
N PRO A 60 -7.62 27.48 22.20
CA PRO A 60 -8.15 27.46 23.58
C PRO A 60 -9.29 26.46 23.80
N ASN A 61 -10.02 26.10 22.75
CA ASN A 61 -11.08 25.10 22.78
C ASN A 61 -10.57 23.65 22.64
N GLY A 62 -9.26 23.44 22.56
CA GLY A 62 -8.63 22.13 22.43
C GLY A 62 -8.47 21.60 21.00
N LEU A 63 -8.86 22.36 19.97
CA LEU A 63 -8.66 21.95 18.58
C LEU A 63 -7.18 22.07 18.19
N SER A 64 -6.60 20.99 17.68
CA SER A 64 -5.26 20.99 17.11
C SER A 64 -5.29 21.36 15.63
N VAL A 65 -4.54 22.39 15.25
CA VAL A 65 -4.37 22.83 13.86
C VAL A 65 -2.93 22.56 13.46
N ALA A 66 -2.74 21.89 12.32
CA ALA A 66 -1.44 21.61 11.76
C ALA A 66 -1.38 22.15 10.32
N THR A 67 -0.34 22.93 10.02
CA THR A 67 -0.17 23.60 8.73
C THR A 67 1.17 23.20 8.12
N ALA A 68 1.19 22.88 6.83
CA ALA A 68 2.40 22.59 6.08
C ALA A 68 2.48 23.54 4.87
N PHE A 69 3.36 24.53 4.93
CA PHE A 69 3.53 25.49 3.85
C PHE A 69 4.32 24.87 2.69
N ARG A 70 3.78 24.97 1.48
CA ARG A 70 4.42 24.48 0.25
C ARG A 70 4.63 25.64 -0.74
N PRO A 71 5.86 26.16 -0.87
CA PRO A 71 6.12 27.25 -1.81
C PRO A 71 5.88 26.78 -3.25
N GLY A 72 5.32 27.67 -4.09
CA GLY A 72 5.08 27.41 -5.51
C GLY A 72 3.72 26.80 -5.86
N SER A 73 2.88 26.45 -4.87
CA SER A 73 1.48 26.08 -5.10
C SER A 73 0.54 27.18 -4.61
N PRO A 74 -0.33 27.76 -5.45
CA PRO A 74 -1.35 28.72 -5.02
C PRO A 74 -2.58 28.04 -4.41
N LEU A 75 -2.51 26.73 -4.12
CA LEU A 75 -3.64 25.95 -3.59
C LEU A 75 -3.59 25.89 -2.07
N VAL A 76 -4.76 25.99 -1.46
CA VAL A 76 -4.97 25.75 -0.03
C VAL A 76 -5.87 24.53 0.11
N THR A 77 -5.41 23.54 0.88
CA THR A 77 -6.21 22.37 1.23
C THR A 77 -6.50 22.40 2.71
N LEU A 78 -7.78 22.34 3.06
CA LEU A 78 -8.24 22.26 4.45
C LEU A 78 -8.80 20.86 4.69
N GLN A 79 -8.40 20.24 5.79
CA GLN A 79 -8.92 18.94 6.20
C GLN A 79 -9.25 18.97 7.68
N LEU A 80 -10.48 18.58 8.01
CA LEU A 80 -10.93 18.39 9.37
C LEU A 80 -11.01 16.88 9.66
N VAL A 81 -10.29 16.42 10.66
CA VAL A 81 -10.31 15.02 11.09
C VAL A 81 -11.04 14.93 12.43
N ILE A 82 -12.14 14.20 12.44
CA ILE A 82 -12.90 13.90 13.65
C ILE A 82 -12.53 12.48 14.08
N ARG A 83 -12.07 12.33 15.32
CA ARG A 83 -11.71 11.02 15.89
C ARG A 83 -12.97 10.31 16.41
N ALA A 84 -13.86 9.93 15.50
CA ALA A 84 -15.06 9.14 15.78
C ALA A 84 -15.44 8.29 14.56
N GLY A 85 -16.05 7.13 14.78
CA GLY A 85 -16.52 6.23 13.73
C GLY A 85 -17.62 5.28 14.20
N GLU A 86 -17.94 4.24 13.42
CA GLU A 86 -18.98 3.28 13.82
C GLU A 86 -18.66 2.49 15.09
N ALA A 87 -17.38 2.38 15.46
CA ALA A 87 -16.99 1.81 16.74
C ALA A 87 -17.52 2.63 17.94
N ASP A 88 -17.81 3.92 17.73
CA ASP A 88 -18.36 4.83 18.73
C ASP A 88 -19.89 4.93 18.65
N SER A 89 -20.53 4.26 17.69
CA SER A 89 -21.99 4.24 17.59
C SER A 89 -22.61 3.48 18.77
N PRO A 90 -23.69 4.00 19.37
CA PRO A 90 -24.41 3.29 20.43
C PRO A 90 -24.91 1.92 19.94
N PRO A 91 -24.91 0.88 20.80
CA PRO A 91 -25.34 -0.46 20.42
C PRO A 91 -26.83 -0.52 20.03
N ASP A 92 -27.64 0.39 20.55
CA ASP A 92 -29.07 0.55 20.23
C ASP A 92 -29.31 1.35 18.93
N ARG A 93 -28.26 1.96 18.35
CA ARG A 93 -28.35 2.77 17.11
C ARG A 93 -27.13 2.54 16.21
N PRO A 94 -27.01 1.36 15.57
CA PRO A 94 -25.95 1.11 14.60
C PRO A 94 -26.12 2.00 13.36
N GLY A 95 -25.02 2.41 12.73
CA GLY A 95 -25.07 3.18 11.48
C GLY A 95 -25.16 4.70 11.68
N VAL A 96 -25.20 5.20 12.92
CA VAL A 96 -25.32 6.64 13.22
C VAL A 96 -24.07 7.39 12.77
N ALA A 97 -22.87 6.85 12.97
CA ALA A 97 -21.65 7.51 12.52
C ALA A 97 -21.63 7.62 10.99
N ALA A 98 -21.99 6.55 10.28
CA ALA A 98 -22.05 6.54 8.82
C ALA A 98 -23.13 7.50 8.29
N LEU A 99 -24.32 7.52 8.90
CA LEU A 99 -25.38 8.45 8.54
C LEU A 99 -24.94 9.89 8.79
N THR A 100 -24.31 10.17 9.93
CA THR A 100 -23.81 11.51 10.28
C THR A 100 -22.78 12.00 9.28
N ALA A 101 -21.82 11.15 8.90
CA ALA A 101 -20.81 11.47 7.89
C ALA A 101 -21.44 11.83 6.53
N ARG A 102 -22.53 11.14 6.14
CA ARG A 102 -23.27 11.46 4.90
C ARG A 102 -24.08 12.75 5.00
N MET A 103 -24.48 13.16 6.20
CA MET A 103 -25.34 14.32 6.44
C MET A 103 -24.57 15.61 6.72
N ILE A 104 -23.29 15.56 7.11
CA ILE A 104 -22.53 16.75 7.53
C ILE A 104 -22.44 17.84 6.45
N GLY A 105 -22.50 17.46 5.16
CA GLY A 105 -22.51 18.37 4.03
C GLY A 105 -23.91 18.73 3.50
N LYS A 106 -24.98 18.26 4.13
CA LYS A 106 -26.37 18.42 3.63
C LYS A 106 -27.10 19.65 4.20
N GLY A 107 -26.33 20.65 4.61
CA GLY A 107 -26.84 21.92 5.13
C GLY A 107 -26.50 22.15 6.59
N THR A 108 -26.78 23.36 7.05
CA THR A 108 -26.66 23.81 8.43
C THR A 108 -27.91 24.60 8.81
N LYS A 109 -27.99 25.08 10.04
CA LYS A 109 -29.09 25.99 10.46
C LYS A 109 -29.13 27.29 9.65
N LEU A 110 -28.00 27.68 9.04
CA LEU A 110 -27.85 28.96 8.35
C LEU A 110 -27.77 28.81 6.83
N LEU A 111 -27.43 27.63 6.31
CA LEU A 111 -27.16 27.39 4.90
C LEU A 111 -27.85 26.12 4.42
N SER A 112 -28.60 26.20 3.31
CA SER A 112 -29.14 25.02 2.66
C SER A 112 -28.03 24.19 1.99
N ALA A 113 -28.29 22.91 1.71
CA ALA A 113 -27.38 22.07 0.94
C ALA A 113 -27.03 22.71 -0.41
N SER A 114 -28.04 23.20 -1.14
CA SER A 114 -27.83 23.85 -2.45
C SER A 114 -26.98 25.11 -2.38
N ALA A 115 -27.08 25.89 -1.29
CA ALA A 115 -26.23 27.06 -1.09
C ALA A 115 -24.78 26.65 -0.84
N ILE A 116 -24.55 25.59 -0.08
CA ILE A 116 -23.21 25.04 0.15
C ILE A 116 -22.62 24.52 -1.16
N ASP A 117 -23.36 23.69 -1.90
CA ASP A 117 -22.92 23.11 -3.18
C ASP A 117 -22.56 24.22 -4.18
N GLY A 118 -23.42 25.24 -4.34
CA GLY A 118 -23.15 26.37 -5.23
C GLY A 118 -21.94 27.21 -4.81
N MET A 119 -21.68 27.39 -3.50
CA MET A 119 -20.46 28.06 -3.04
C MET A 119 -19.21 27.26 -3.38
N VAL A 120 -19.23 25.93 -3.18
CA VAL A 120 -18.11 25.04 -3.51
C VAL A 120 -17.82 25.06 -5.01
N GLU A 121 -18.85 24.92 -5.84
CA GLU A 121 -18.73 25.00 -7.30
C GLU A 121 -18.18 26.36 -7.77
N SER A 122 -18.61 27.46 -7.13
CA SER A 122 -18.11 28.81 -7.47
C SER A 122 -16.62 29.00 -7.21
N MET A 123 -16.04 28.22 -6.29
CA MET A 123 -14.61 28.21 -5.99
C MET A 123 -13.81 27.29 -6.93
N GLY A 124 -14.49 26.55 -7.81
CA GLY A 124 -13.87 25.57 -8.71
C GLY A 124 -13.36 24.32 -7.98
N ALA A 125 -13.94 24.02 -6.82
CA ALA A 125 -13.62 22.86 -5.98
C ALA A 125 -14.57 21.68 -6.21
#